data_AF-A0A141BMV9-F1
#
_entry.id   AF-A0A141BMV9-F1
#
_cell.length_a   1.000
_cell.length_b   1.000
_cell.length_c   1.000
_cell.angle_alpha   90.00
_cell.angle_beta   90.00
_cell.angle_gamma   90.00
#
_symmetry.space_group_name_H-M   'P 1'
#
loop_
_entity.id
_entity.type
_entity.pdbx_description
1 polymer ?
#
loop_
_entity_poly.entity_id
_entity_poly.type
_entity_poly.pdbx_seq_one_letter_code
_entity_poly.pdbx_strand_id
1 'polypeptide(L)'
;CNGGKGSFWGHEVKHGTCSSPVVRNEYDYFLTTLNVYFKYNVTKVLNDAGYVPSNSEKYPIGGIISAIENAFHASPQIVCSKGAVE
;
A
#
# COMPACT_ATOMS: atom_id res chain seq x y z
N CYS A 1 -17.87 -7.60 10.03
CA CYS A 1 -18.41 -6.71 11.09
C CYS A 1 -18.86 -7.55 12.29
N ASN A 2 -19.02 -6.97 13.48
CA ASN A 2 -19.53 -7.66 14.68
C ASN A 2 -18.65 -8.78 15.26
N GLY A 3 -17.32 -8.66 15.16
CA GLY A 3 -16.39 -9.61 15.78
C GLY A 3 -16.33 -11.01 15.13
N GLY A 4 -17.06 -11.23 14.03
CA GLY A 4 -17.00 -12.47 13.27
C GLY A 4 -15.63 -12.68 12.63
N LYS A 5 -15.13 -13.92 12.68
CA LYS A 5 -13.93 -14.34 11.93
C LYS A 5 -14.32 -14.56 10.47
N GLY A 6 -13.75 -13.78 9.57
CA GLY A 6 -13.94 -13.91 8.12
C GLY A 6 -12.59 -13.96 7.40
N SER A 7 -12.62 -14.16 6.08
CA SER A 7 -11.41 -13.98 5.25
C SER A 7 -10.91 -12.54 5.34
N PHE A 8 -9.63 -12.33 5.04
CA PHE A 8 -9.06 -10.99 4.94
C PHE A 8 -9.88 -10.11 3.99
N TRP A 9 -10.21 -10.60 2.79
CA TRP A 9 -11.07 -9.88 1.84
C TRP A 9 -12.44 -9.54 2.42
N GLY A 10 -13.09 -10.46 3.13
CA GLY A 10 -14.36 -10.19 3.81
C GLY A 10 -14.24 -9.17 4.95
N HIS A 11 -13.08 -9.06 5.58
CA HIS A 11 -12.78 -7.98 6.52
C HIS A 11 -12.70 -6.64 5.80
N GLU A 12 -11.99 -6.56 4.68
CA GLU A 12 -11.82 -5.32 3.90
C GLU A 12 -13.14 -4.80 3.31
N VAL A 13 -14.12 -5.68 3.04
CA VAL A 13 -15.48 -5.25 2.67
C VAL A 13 -16.11 -4.32 3.72
N LYS A 14 -15.76 -4.44 5.01
CA LYS A 14 -16.17 -3.47 6.05
C LYS A 14 -15.76 -2.04 5.70
N HIS A 15 -14.56 -1.87 5.15
CA HIS A 15 -14.09 -0.56 4.67
C HIS A 15 -14.74 -0.21 3.33
N GLY A 16 -14.90 -1.21 2.45
CA GLY A 16 -15.60 -1.06 1.17
C GLY A 16 -17.03 -0.53 1.29
N THR A 17 -17.80 -0.93 2.32
CA THR A 17 -19.17 -0.41 2.52
C THR A 17 -19.24 1.10 2.72
N CYS A 18 -18.18 1.74 3.21
CA CYS A 18 -18.10 3.19 3.40
C CYS A 18 -17.65 3.95 2.14
N SER A 19 -17.27 3.25 1.06
CA SER A 19 -16.79 3.87 -0.18
C SER A 19 -17.93 4.35 -1.10
N SER A 20 -19.18 4.01 -0.78
CA SER A 20 -20.37 4.51 -1.47
C SER A 20 -20.58 6.01 -1.19
N PRO A 21 -21.01 6.82 -2.16
CA PRO A 21 -21.51 6.46 -3.49
C PRO A 21 -20.44 6.40 -4.60
N VAL A 22 -19.17 6.68 -4.26
CA VAL A 22 -18.06 6.73 -5.23
C VAL A 22 -17.79 5.34 -5.81
N VAL A 23 -17.76 4.32 -4.94
CA VAL A 23 -17.69 2.92 -5.33
C VAL A 23 -18.89 2.19 -4.73
N ARG A 24 -19.70 1.56 -5.58
CA ARG A 24 -21.10 1.23 -5.24
C ARG A 24 -21.33 -0.22 -4.84
N ASN A 25 -20.43 -1.11 -5.19
CA ASN A 25 -20.55 -2.53 -4.91
C ASN A 25 -19.17 -3.15 -4.61
N GLU A 26 -19.20 -4.37 -4.09
CA GLU A 26 -18.01 -5.11 -3.69
C GLU A 26 -17.06 -5.39 -4.86
N TYR A 27 -17.61 -5.73 -6.04
CA TYR A 27 -16.82 -5.97 -7.24
C TYR A 27 -16.01 -4.73 -7.64
N ASP A 28 -16.67 -3.57 -7.74
CA ASP A 28 -16.02 -2.31 -8.10
C ASP A 28 -15.01 -1.87 -7.03
N TYR A 29 -15.25 -2.17 -5.75
CA TYR A 29 -14.32 -1.88 -4.65
C TYR A 29 -13.00 -2.62 -4.82
N PHE A 30 -13.04 -3.93 -5.08
CA PHE A 30 -11.82 -4.71 -5.30
C PHE A 30 -11.18 -4.41 -6.65
N LEU A 31 -11.97 -4.24 -7.72
CA LEU A 31 -11.42 -3.86 -9.03
C LEU A 31 -10.70 -2.52 -8.98
N THR A 32 -11.27 -1.51 -8.30
CA THR A 32 -10.64 -0.21 -8.12
C THR A 32 -9.36 -0.33 -7.30
N THR A 33 -9.40 -1.07 -6.19
CA THR A 33 -8.23 -1.32 -5.34
C THR A 33 -7.09 -1.98 -6.14
N LEU A 34 -7.38 -3.00 -6.93
CA LEU A 34 -6.40 -3.68 -7.80
C LEU A 34 -5.86 -2.73 -8.87
N ASN A 35 -6.71 -1.94 -9.52
CA ASN A 35 -6.29 -0.96 -10.52
C ASN A 35 -5.33 0.08 -9.93
N VAL A 36 -5.60 0.57 -8.71
CA VAL A 36 -4.70 1.48 -7.99
C VAL A 36 -3.37 0.79 -7.67
N TYR A 37 -3.41 -0.43 -7.14
CA TYR A 37 -2.21 -1.21 -6.83
C TYR A 37 -1.31 -1.43 -8.06
N PHE A 38 -1.89 -1.82 -9.19
CA PHE A 38 -1.12 -2.05 -10.42
C PHE A 38 -0.61 -0.75 -11.05
N LYS A 39 -1.40 0.32 -10.99
CA LYS A 39 -1.02 1.63 -11.55
C LYS A 39 0.12 2.28 -10.75
N TYR A 40 0.08 2.20 -9.43
CA TYR A 40 1.06 2.81 -8.53
C TYR A 40 1.92 1.74 -7.86
N ASN A 41 2.66 0.98 -8.67
CA ASN A 41 3.47 -0.13 -8.20
C ASN A 41 4.71 0.35 -7.42
N VAL A 42 4.55 0.55 -6.12
CA VAL A 42 5.62 0.99 -5.19
C VAL A 42 6.82 0.04 -5.23
N THR A 43 6.59 -1.28 -5.27
CA THR A 43 7.68 -2.27 -5.31
C THR A 43 8.56 -2.11 -6.53
N LYS A 44 7.97 -1.86 -7.70
CA LYS A 44 8.74 -1.59 -8.92
C LYS A 44 9.57 -0.32 -8.78
N VAL A 45 8.98 0.77 -8.28
CA VAL A 45 9.70 2.03 -8.07
C VAL A 45 10.91 1.85 -7.15
N LEU A 46 10.72 1.15 -6.03
CA LEU A 46 11.81 0.89 -5.08
C LEU A 46 12.91 0.03 -5.70
N ASN A 47 12.55 -1.05 -6.39
CA ASN A 47 13.53 -1.90 -7.09
C ASN A 47 14.31 -1.14 -8.16
N ASP A 48 13.63 -0.33 -8.99
CA ASP A 48 14.26 0.47 -10.04
C ASP A 48 15.23 1.52 -9.46
N ALA A 49 14.96 2.00 -8.23
CA ALA A 49 15.83 2.91 -7.48
C ALA A 49 16.93 2.19 -6.67
N GLY A 50 17.01 0.85 -6.73
CA GLY A 50 18.01 0.04 -6.02
C GLY A 50 17.65 -0.33 -4.57
N TYR A 51 16.45 0.02 -4.11
CA TYR A 51 15.91 -0.38 -2.81
C TYR A 51 15.27 -1.78 -2.91
N VAL A 52 16.11 -2.81 -2.89
CA VAL A 52 15.69 -4.21 -2.96
C VAL A 52 15.54 -4.81 -1.56
N PRO A 53 14.69 -5.84 -1.36
CA PRO A 53 14.56 -6.50 -0.07
C PRO A 53 15.90 -7.10 0.39
N SER A 54 16.30 -6.80 1.63
CA SER A 54 17.52 -7.35 2.24
C SER A 54 17.35 -7.54 3.75
N ASN A 55 18.02 -8.54 4.29
CA ASN A 55 18.08 -8.80 5.74
C ASN A 55 19.29 -8.11 6.41
N SER A 56 20.25 -7.59 5.63
CA SER A 56 21.47 -6.96 6.13
C SER A 56 21.60 -5.49 5.76
N GLU A 57 21.07 -5.10 4.60
CA GLU A 57 21.16 -3.72 4.12
C GLU A 57 20.18 -2.83 4.85
N LYS A 58 20.67 -1.64 5.24
CA LYS A 58 19.85 -0.58 5.81
C LYS A 58 19.77 0.57 4.82
N TYR A 59 18.56 1.02 4.53
CA TYR A 59 18.31 2.11 3.60
C TYR A 59 17.87 3.37 4.34
N PRO A 60 18.38 4.54 3.95
CA PRO A 60 17.92 5.79 4.53
C PRO A 60 16.46 6.04 4.16
N ILE A 61 15.61 6.28 5.16
CA ILE A 61 14.17 6.51 4.95
C ILE A 61 13.90 7.68 3.99
N GLY A 62 14.73 8.73 4.03
CA GLY A 62 14.63 9.86 3.11
C GLY A 62 14.78 9.45 1.64
N GLY A 63 15.65 8.50 1.32
CA GLY A 63 15.81 7.98 -0.03
C GLY A 63 14.59 7.21 -0.53
N ILE A 64 13.99 6.40 0.34
CA ILE A 64 12.73 5.67 0.06
C ILE A 64 11.59 6.67 -0.21
N ILE A 65 11.45 7.70 0.64
CA ILE A 65 10.44 8.75 0.49
C ILE A 65 10.64 9.47 -0.85
N SER A 66 11.85 9.95 -1.13
CA SER A 66 12.14 10.68 -2.37
C SER A 66 11.94 9.84 -3.62
N ALA A 67 12.25 8.54 -3.60
CA ALA A 67 12.01 7.65 -4.74
C ALA A 67 10.51 7.54 -5.07
N ILE A 68 9.67 7.38 -4.04
CA ILE A 68 8.21 7.29 -4.20
C ILE A 68 7.62 8.66 -4.62
N GLU A 69 8.07 9.75 -3.98
CA GLU A 69 7.65 11.11 -4.31
C GLU A 69 7.99 11.49 -5.75
N ASN A 70 9.19 11.17 -6.22
CA ASN A 70 9.59 11.46 -7.60
C ASN A 70 8.79 10.65 -8.62
N ALA A 71 8.43 9.40 -8.29
CA ALA A 71 7.68 8.55 -9.19
C ALA A 71 6.18 8.92 -9.28
N PHE A 72 5.57 9.31 -8.15
CA PHE A 72 4.11 9.50 -8.07
C PHE A 72 3.69 10.96 -7.82
N HIS A 73 4.64 11.87 -7.67
CA HIS A 73 4.42 13.28 -7.34
C HIS A 73 3.55 13.48 -6.10
N ALA A 74 3.66 12.55 -5.14
CA ALA A 74 2.90 12.53 -3.89
C ALA A 74 3.75 11.94 -2.76
N SER A 75 3.70 12.57 -1.59
CA SER A 75 4.42 12.11 -0.39
C SER A 75 3.76 10.87 0.23
N PRO A 76 4.50 9.76 0.40
CA PRO A 76 3.96 8.58 1.08
C PRO A 76 3.91 8.77 2.60
N GLN A 77 3.00 8.06 3.25
CA GLN A 77 3.09 7.82 4.70
C GLN A 77 3.83 6.50 4.94
N ILE A 78 4.92 6.55 5.70
CA ILE A 78 5.71 5.36 6.06
C ILE A 78 5.48 5.01 7.53
N VAL A 79 5.19 3.74 7.79
CA VAL A 79 5.09 3.17 9.14
C VAL A 79 6.03 1.96 9.20
N CYS A 80 6.97 1.99 10.13
CA CYS A 80 7.91 0.91 10.36
C CYS A 80 7.57 0.13 11.62
N SER A 81 8.06 -1.11 11.73
CA SER A 81 7.84 -1.96 12.90
C SER A 81 9.10 -2.73 13.29
N LYS A 82 9.23 -3.04 14.59
CA LYS A 82 10.23 -3.98 15.15
C LYS A 82 11.67 -3.80 14.64
N GLY A 83 12.26 -2.62 14.84
CA GLY A 83 13.68 -2.38 14.49
C GLY A 83 13.95 -2.21 12.99
N ALA A 84 12.92 -2.14 12.15
CA ALA A 84 13.04 -1.77 10.74
C ALA A 84 13.26 -0.25 10.51
N VAL A 85 13.80 0.46 11.51
CA VAL A 85 14.18 1.88 11.43
C VAL A 85 15.55 2.02 12.06
N GLU A 86 16.46 2.63 11.33
CA GLU A 86 17.60 3.37 11.90
C GLU A 86 17.73 4.69 11.13
#